data_AF-A0A965PKV0-F1
#
_entry.id   AF-A0A965PKV0-F1
#
_cell.length_a   1.000
_cell.length_b   1.000
_cell.length_c   1.000
_cell.angle_alpha   90.00
_cell.angle_beta   90.00
_cell.angle_gamma   90.00
#
_symmetry.space_group_name_H-M   'P 1'
#
loop_
_entity.id
_entity.type
_entity.pdbx_description
1 polymer ?
#
loop_
_entity_poly.entity_id
_entity_poly.type
_entity_poly.pdbx_seq_one_letter_code
_entity_poly.pdbx_strand_id
1 'polypeptide(L)'
;MAVTVLSGTSGALYYKPAGTSVELAASAFPASGSSIQVGAYLGFKVNDPVTLTYPAGATTTNCITAGAKFVQAYNPSTGVLALSATAGGAALTATAQPSGFGALFATIAYTDYAAVASVQNWSFNITRAEIETTTIGQAVGQYAPFRSYIPGFAEGDGSASVFVTSDDTALANRMVEDVLQRQQVGAAFKLYTDKGSTEALSRSIAMEATLLSASFSINPDDAQMVEITFRPNGVPTFDFSTTA
;
A
#
# COMPACT_ATOMS: atom_id res chain seq x y z
N MET A 1 18.93 9.78 28.27
CA MET A 1 19.97 9.92 27.23
C MET A 1 19.30 9.64 25.90
N ALA A 2 19.06 10.68 25.08
CA ALA A 2 18.49 10.50 23.75
C ALA A 2 19.60 9.98 22.83
N VAL A 3 19.49 8.73 22.40
CA VAL A 3 20.33 8.17 21.35
C VAL A 3 19.86 8.79 20.04
N THR A 4 20.67 9.67 19.46
CA THR A 4 20.48 10.19 18.11
C THR A 4 20.75 9.05 17.14
N VAL A 5 19.71 8.32 16.76
CA VAL A 5 19.78 7.29 15.70
C VAL A 5 19.36 7.94 14.38
N LEU A 6 20.29 8.69 13.78
CA LEU A 6 20.40 8.67 12.32
C LEU A 6 21.22 7.41 11.97
N SER A 7 20.61 6.24 12.17
CA SER A 7 21.08 5.05 11.46
C SER A 7 20.62 5.21 10.01
N GLY A 8 21.42 4.77 9.03
CA GLY A 8 21.27 5.10 7.60
C GLY A 8 19.99 4.61 6.89
N THR A 9 18.92 4.34 7.63
CA THR A 9 17.62 3.86 7.13
C THR A 9 16.44 4.67 7.70
N SER A 10 16.69 5.63 8.59
CA SER A 10 15.66 6.58 9.05
C SER A 10 15.14 7.41 7.87
N GLY A 11 13.82 7.54 7.74
CA GLY A 11 13.22 8.18 6.57
C GLY A 11 12.95 7.24 5.40
N ALA A 12 13.22 5.93 5.53
CA ALA A 12 12.88 4.97 4.48
C ALA A 12 11.36 4.92 4.25
N LEU A 13 10.97 4.90 2.97
CA LEU A 13 9.60 4.76 2.54
C LEU A 13 9.44 3.45 1.80
N TYR A 14 8.43 2.69 2.20
CA TYR A 14 8.05 1.46 1.52
C TYR A 14 6.63 1.60 1.00
N TYR A 15 6.36 0.91 -0.11
CA TYR A 15 5.13 1.07 -0.87
C TYR A 15 4.56 -0.27 -1.35
N LYS A 16 3.24 -0.36 -1.38
CA LYS A 16 2.47 -1.37 -2.11
C LYS A 16 1.74 -0.67 -3.27
N PRO A 17 1.87 -1.16 -4.51
CA PRO A 17 1.29 -0.53 -5.68
C PRO A 17 -0.24 -0.49 -5.75
N ALA A 18 -0.77 0.52 -6.45
CA ALA A 18 -2.20 0.65 -6.71
C ALA A 18 -2.74 -0.47 -7.60
N GLY A 19 -4.02 -0.80 -7.41
CA GLY A 19 -4.72 -1.77 -8.25
C GLY A 19 -4.19 -3.20 -8.15
N THR A 20 -3.47 -3.55 -7.09
CA THR A 20 -2.83 -4.87 -6.91
C THR A 20 -3.48 -5.72 -5.83
N SER A 21 -4.75 -5.46 -5.50
CA SER A 21 -5.54 -6.25 -4.56
C SER A 21 -6.94 -6.49 -5.11
N VAL A 22 -7.39 -7.75 -5.07
CA VAL A 22 -8.68 -8.17 -5.62
C VAL A 22 -9.25 -9.36 -4.86
N GLU A 23 -10.58 -9.36 -4.71
CA GLU A 23 -11.37 -10.50 -4.22
C GLU A 23 -12.00 -11.27 -5.39
N LEU A 24 -11.92 -12.59 -5.33
CA LEU A 24 -12.25 -13.49 -6.44
C LEU A 24 -13.22 -14.58 -5.99
N ALA A 25 -14.29 -14.76 -6.75
CA ALA A 25 -15.14 -15.93 -6.61
C ALA A 25 -14.42 -17.19 -7.12
N ALA A 26 -14.85 -18.38 -6.70
CA ALA A 26 -14.33 -19.65 -7.19
C ALA A 26 -14.37 -19.75 -8.74
N SER A 27 -15.42 -19.19 -9.35
CA SER A 27 -15.63 -19.16 -10.81
C SER A 27 -14.56 -18.38 -11.58
N ALA A 28 -13.81 -17.49 -10.91
CA ALA A 28 -12.72 -16.74 -11.50
C ALA A 28 -11.48 -17.60 -11.81
N PHE A 29 -11.34 -18.73 -11.13
CA PHE A 29 -10.19 -19.63 -11.30
C PHE A 29 -10.43 -20.63 -12.43
N PRO A 30 -9.37 -21.05 -13.14
CA PRO A 30 -9.50 -21.99 -14.24
C PRO A 30 -9.87 -23.39 -13.73
N ALA A 31 -10.78 -24.07 -14.43
CA ALA A 31 -10.98 -25.51 -14.25
C ALA A 31 -9.83 -26.33 -14.86
N SER A 32 -9.15 -25.78 -15.87
CA SER A 32 -7.89 -26.29 -16.41
C SER A 32 -7.04 -25.15 -16.98
N GLY A 33 -5.72 -25.28 -16.93
CA GLY A 33 -4.79 -24.25 -17.41
C GLY A 33 -4.50 -23.15 -16.38
N SER A 34 -4.12 -21.95 -16.84
CA SER A 34 -3.48 -20.92 -15.99
C SER A 34 -4.26 -19.60 -15.86
N SER A 35 -5.34 -19.45 -16.61
CA SER A 35 -6.05 -18.17 -16.74
C SER A 35 -6.98 -17.91 -15.56
N ILE A 36 -6.61 -16.98 -14.68
CA ILE A 36 -7.44 -16.48 -13.58
C ILE A 36 -8.09 -15.16 -14.02
N GLN A 37 -9.41 -15.05 -13.91
CA GLN A 37 -10.16 -13.83 -14.22
C GLN A 37 -10.17 -12.89 -13.02
N VAL A 38 -9.27 -11.91 -13.01
CA VAL A 38 -9.15 -10.96 -11.89
C VAL A 38 -9.86 -9.63 -12.14
N GLY A 39 -10.29 -9.37 -13.36
CA GLY A 39 -10.94 -8.11 -13.73
C GLY A 39 -9.99 -7.15 -14.46
N ALA A 40 -10.58 -6.30 -15.29
CA ALA A 40 -9.86 -5.40 -16.19
C ALA A 40 -9.33 -4.15 -15.46
N TYR A 41 -8.25 -3.60 -16.01
CA TYR A 41 -7.63 -2.32 -15.62
C TYR A 41 -7.04 -2.25 -14.20
N LEU A 42 -6.67 -3.41 -13.65
CA LEU A 42 -5.86 -3.54 -12.43
C LEU A 42 -4.39 -3.23 -12.70
N GLY A 43 -3.61 -3.09 -11.64
CA GLY A 43 -2.24 -2.55 -11.65
C GLY A 43 -1.15 -3.62 -11.61
N PHE A 44 -1.49 -4.89 -11.80
CA PHE A 44 -0.53 -5.99 -11.77
C PHE A 44 0.48 -5.88 -12.91
N LYS A 45 1.77 -6.01 -12.58
CA LYS A 45 2.88 -6.08 -13.53
C LYS A 45 3.58 -7.44 -13.43
N VAL A 46 4.23 -7.85 -14.50
CA VAL A 46 5.02 -9.10 -14.53
C VAL A 46 6.09 -9.05 -13.44
N ASN A 47 6.27 -10.16 -12.74
CA ASN A 47 7.15 -10.34 -11.58
C ASN A 47 6.70 -9.67 -10.28
N ASP A 48 5.50 -9.10 -10.22
CA ASP A 48 4.97 -8.64 -8.93
C ASP A 48 4.84 -9.79 -7.95
N PRO A 49 5.42 -9.68 -6.73
CA PRO A 49 5.15 -10.64 -5.66
C PRO A 49 3.71 -10.46 -5.17
N VAL A 50 2.94 -11.54 -5.25
CA VAL A 50 1.54 -11.58 -4.82
C VAL A 50 1.26 -12.78 -3.94
N THR A 51 0.33 -12.63 -3.00
CA THR A 51 -0.15 -13.71 -2.15
C THR A 51 -1.54 -14.09 -2.60
N LEU A 52 -1.72 -15.37 -2.97
CA LEU A 52 -3.02 -15.97 -3.21
C LEU A 52 -3.52 -16.61 -1.91
N THR A 53 -4.68 -16.20 -1.43
CA THR A 53 -5.33 -16.75 -0.23
C THR A 53 -6.69 -17.31 -0.60
N TYR A 54 -6.99 -18.53 -0.17
CA TYR A 54 -8.33 -19.11 -0.27
C TYR A 54 -9.07 -18.97 1.06
N PRO A 55 -10.41 -18.86 1.03
CA PRO A 55 -11.19 -18.84 2.26
C PRO A 55 -11.08 -20.18 3.00
N ALA A 56 -11.26 -20.12 4.33
CA ALA A 56 -11.25 -21.33 5.16
C ALA A 56 -12.34 -22.32 4.71
N GLY A 57 -11.99 -23.61 4.63
CA GLY A 57 -12.91 -24.66 4.17
C GLY A 57 -13.00 -24.82 2.65
N ALA A 58 -12.27 -24.04 1.86
CA ALA A 58 -12.19 -24.22 0.42
C ALA A 58 -11.59 -25.58 0.04
N THR A 59 -12.15 -26.22 -0.99
CA THR A 59 -11.54 -27.39 -1.63
C THR A 59 -10.60 -26.92 -2.73
N THR A 60 -9.31 -27.25 -2.59
CA THR A 60 -8.23 -26.74 -3.45
C THR A 60 -7.37 -27.84 -4.10
N THR A 61 -7.80 -29.09 -4.00
CA THR A 61 -7.12 -30.22 -4.65
C THR A 61 -7.04 -29.97 -6.16
N ASN A 62 -5.84 -30.13 -6.74
CA ASN A 62 -5.57 -29.90 -8.17
C ASN A 62 -5.82 -28.46 -8.68
N CYS A 63 -6.03 -27.51 -7.78
CA CYS A 63 -6.15 -26.09 -8.09
C CYS A 63 -4.76 -25.41 -8.07
N ILE A 64 -4.68 -24.16 -8.52
CA ILE A 64 -3.49 -23.34 -8.27
C ILE A 64 -3.34 -23.17 -6.75
N THR A 65 -2.22 -23.61 -6.19
CA THR A 65 -1.99 -23.60 -4.74
C THR A 65 -1.90 -22.17 -4.20
N ALA A 66 -2.51 -21.92 -3.03
CA ALA A 66 -2.35 -20.68 -2.28
C ALA A 66 -0.89 -20.39 -1.86
N GLY A 67 -0.68 -19.24 -1.24
CA GLY A 67 0.61 -18.75 -0.73
C GLY A 67 1.28 -17.74 -1.65
N ALA A 68 2.56 -17.45 -1.39
CA ALA A 68 3.37 -16.53 -2.17
C ALA A 68 3.53 -17.03 -3.62
N LYS A 69 3.40 -16.10 -4.57
CA LYS A 69 3.44 -16.30 -6.02
C LYS A 69 4.02 -15.05 -6.68
N PHE A 70 4.26 -15.15 -7.97
CA PHE A 70 4.61 -14.01 -8.80
C PHE A 70 3.62 -13.87 -9.95
N VAL A 71 3.36 -12.65 -10.39
CA VAL A 71 2.58 -12.40 -11.61
C VAL A 71 3.41 -12.82 -12.81
N GLN A 72 2.94 -13.84 -13.55
CA GLN A 72 3.59 -14.29 -14.77
C GLN A 72 3.15 -13.45 -15.97
N ALA A 73 1.86 -13.14 -16.06
CA ALA A 73 1.29 -12.27 -17.07
C ALA A 73 -0.02 -11.66 -16.56
N TYR A 74 -0.31 -10.44 -16.99
CA TYR A 74 -1.59 -9.78 -16.80
C TYR A 74 -1.98 -9.04 -18.08
N ASN A 75 -3.22 -9.21 -18.53
CA ASN A 75 -3.79 -8.42 -19.63
C ASN A 75 -4.81 -7.42 -19.08
N PRO A 76 -4.51 -6.11 -19.10
CA PRO A 76 -5.41 -5.09 -18.54
C PRO A 76 -6.77 -5.00 -19.23
N SER A 77 -6.87 -5.32 -20.52
CA SER A 77 -8.13 -5.19 -21.26
C SER A 77 -9.07 -6.36 -21.01
N THR A 78 -8.53 -7.57 -20.83
CA THR A 78 -9.34 -8.77 -20.59
C THR A 78 -9.45 -9.14 -19.12
N GLY A 79 -8.56 -8.62 -18.27
CA GLY A 79 -8.50 -8.96 -16.84
C GLY A 79 -7.99 -10.36 -16.53
N VAL A 80 -7.29 -11.00 -17.48
CA VAL A 80 -6.72 -12.33 -17.29
C VAL A 80 -5.34 -12.22 -16.65
N LEU A 81 -5.16 -12.89 -15.52
CA LEU A 81 -3.90 -13.04 -14.79
C LEU A 81 -3.43 -14.50 -14.87
N ALA A 82 -2.12 -14.69 -14.99
CA ALA A 82 -1.45 -15.97 -14.76
C ALA A 82 -0.39 -15.79 -13.68
N LEU A 83 -0.24 -16.81 -12.83
CA LEU A 83 0.71 -16.81 -11.71
C LEU A 83 1.85 -17.79 -11.96
N SER A 84 3.02 -17.54 -11.39
CA SER A 84 4.16 -18.45 -11.33
C SER A 84 4.59 -18.72 -9.89
N ALA A 85 5.33 -19.82 -9.67
CA ALA A 85 5.91 -20.14 -8.36
C ALA A 85 7.15 -19.30 -8.03
N THR A 86 7.88 -18.86 -9.06
CA THR A 86 9.12 -18.07 -8.95
C THR A 86 9.04 -16.85 -9.87
N ALA A 87 9.79 -15.79 -9.56
CA ALA A 87 9.97 -14.65 -10.45
C ALA A 87 10.52 -15.13 -11.80
N GLY A 88 9.96 -14.64 -12.90
CA GLY A 88 10.30 -15.06 -14.27
C GLY A 88 9.99 -16.53 -14.61
N GLY A 89 9.30 -17.26 -13.72
CA GLY A 89 8.99 -18.67 -13.90
C GLY A 89 7.85 -18.95 -14.89
N ALA A 90 7.60 -20.24 -15.12
CA ALA A 90 6.48 -20.70 -15.94
C ALA A 90 5.13 -20.50 -15.22
N ALA A 91 4.07 -20.38 -16.02
CA ALA A 91 2.71 -20.26 -15.51
C ALA A 91 2.28 -21.55 -14.78
N LEU A 92 1.66 -21.38 -13.61
CA LEU A 92 1.03 -22.45 -12.85
C LEU A 92 -0.25 -22.89 -13.54
N THR A 93 -0.49 -24.19 -13.56
CA THR A 93 -1.67 -24.78 -14.19
C THR A 93 -2.52 -25.48 -13.16
N ALA A 94 -3.84 -25.25 -13.20
CA ALA A 94 -4.83 -26.07 -12.52
C ALA A 94 -5.28 -27.23 -13.41
N THR A 95 -5.76 -28.30 -12.79
CA THR A 95 -6.60 -29.34 -13.42
C THR A 95 -7.96 -29.49 -12.73
N ALA A 96 -8.24 -28.64 -11.73
CA ALA A 96 -9.55 -28.47 -11.14
C ALA A 96 -9.75 -27.00 -10.69
N GLN A 97 -11.00 -26.57 -10.68
CA GLN A 97 -11.39 -25.26 -10.12
C GLN A 97 -11.57 -25.38 -8.60
N PRO A 98 -11.13 -24.38 -7.81
CA PRO A 98 -11.42 -24.36 -6.37
C PRO A 98 -12.92 -24.28 -6.13
N SER A 99 -13.38 -24.81 -5.01
CA SER A 99 -14.81 -24.79 -4.64
C SER A 99 -15.00 -24.66 -3.13
N GLY A 100 -16.26 -24.61 -2.67
CA GLY A 100 -16.57 -24.51 -1.25
C GLY A 100 -16.36 -23.10 -0.65
N PHE A 101 -16.39 -22.04 -1.47
CA PHE A 101 -16.22 -20.67 -0.99
C PHE A 101 -17.45 -20.14 -0.21
N GLY A 102 -18.65 -20.66 -0.49
CA GLY A 102 -19.88 -20.12 0.08
C GLY A 102 -20.07 -18.65 -0.33
N ALA A 103 -20.23 -17.77 0.66
CA ALA A 103 -20.32 -16.31 0.48
C ALA A 103 -18.97 -15.60 0.64
N LEU A 104 -17.86 -16.34 0.80
CA LEU A 104 -16.52 -15.80 0.94
C LEU A 104 -15.79 -15.74 -0.41
N PHE A 105 -14.66 -15.04 -0.43
CA PHE A 105 -13.84 -14.86 -1.63
C PHE A 105 -12.41 -15.31 -1.38
N ALA A 106 -11.72 -15.69 -2.46
CA ALA A 106 -10.27 -15.75 -2.47
C ALA A 106 -9.70 -14.35 -2.67
N THR A 107 -8.45 -14.12 -2.27
CA THR A 107 -7.78 -12.83 -2.46
C THR A 107 -6.47 -13.02 -3.18
N ILE A 108 -6.18 -12.17 -4.17
CA ILE A 108 -4.84 -11.98 -4.72
C ILE A 108 -4.42 -10.56 -4.41
N ALA A 109 -3.37 -10.39 -3.61
CA ALA A 109 -2.87 -9.08 -3.20
C ALA A 109 -1.34 -9.02 -3.26
N TYR A 110 -0.78 -7.84 -3.53
CA TYR A 110 0.68 -7.60 -3.45
C TYR A 110 1.21 -7.97 -2.06
N THR A 111 2.22 -8.85 -2.02
CA THR A 111 2.61 -9.58 -0.80
C THR A 111 3.10 -8.65 0.30
N ASP A 112 4.24 -8.01 0.08
CA ASP A 112 4.94 -7.23 1.11
C ASP A 112 5.21 -5.81 0.63
N TYR A 113 5.35 -4.90 1.58
CA TYR A 113 5.84 -3.56 1.31
C TYR A 113 7.24 -3.65 0.71
N ALA A 114 7.47 -2.96 -0.41
CA ALA A 114 8.77 -2.95 -1.07
C ALA A 114 9.39 -1.55 -0.98
N ALA A 115 10.72 -1.50 -0.84
CA ALA A 115 11.45 -0.26 -0.57
C ALA A 115 11.42 0.65 -1.80
N VAL A 116 11.05 1.92 -1.60
CA VAL A 116 11.21 2.96 -2.61
C VAL A 116 12.63 3.50 -2.49
N ALA A 117 13.42 3.33 -3.54
CA ALA A 117 14.80 3.79 -3.56
C ALA A 117 14.87 5.33 -3.64
N SER A 118 15.96 5.90 -3.13
CA SER A 118 16.30 7.32 -3.32
C SER A 118 15.25 8.33 -2.83
N VAL A 119 14.57 7.99 -1.73
CA VAL A 119 13.64 8.89 -1.05
C VAL A 119 14.43 10.01 -0.38
N GLN A 120 14.17 11.26 -0.76
CA GLN A 120 14.83 12.42 -0.17
C GLN A 120 14.14 12.80 1.15
N ASN A 121 12.82 12.87 1.13
CA ASN A 121 12.00 13.20 2.29
C ASN A 121 10.60 12.60 2.12
N TRP A 122 9.91 12.43 3.25
CA TRP A 122 8.47 12.29 3.28
C TRP A 122 7.92 13.12 4.44
N SER A 123 6.68 13.55 4.28
CA SER A 123 5.90 14.21 5.32
C SER A 123 4.57 13.51 5.46
N PHE A 124 4.05 13.47 6.68
CA PHE A 124 2.71 12.99 6.95
C PHE A 124 2.09 13.82 8.06
N ASN A 125 0.93 14.39 7.74
CA ASN A 125 0.19 15.29 8.60
C ASN A 125 -1.20 14.71 8.84
N ILE A 126 -1.69 14.83 10.08
CA ILE A 126 -3.06 14.49 10.43
C ILE A 126 -3.65 15.70 11.13
N THR A 127 -4.82 16.12 10.65
CA THR A 127 -5.61 17.18 11.27
C THR A 127 -6.99 16.64 11.62
N ARG A 128 -7.69 17.34 12.52
CA ARG A 128 -9.05 17.01 12.88
C ARG A 128 -9.89 18.28 12.87
N ALA A 129 -11.08 18.19 12.30
CA ALA A 129 -12.07 19.25 12.43
C ALA A 129 -12.53 19.37 13.89
N GLU A 130 -12.86 20.59 14.33
CA GLU A 130 -13.42 20.82 15.66
C GLU A 130 -14.56 21.83 15.61
N ILE A 131 -15.49 21.70 16.55
CA ILE A 131 -16.60 22.64 16.74
C ILE A 131 -16.42 23.29 18.10
N GLU A 132 -16.31 24.62 18.12
CA GLU A 132 -16.32 25.37 19.38
C GLU A 132 -17.73 25.34 20.00
N THR A 133 -17.80 25.04 21.29
CA THR A 133 -19.04 24.92 22.06
C THR A 133 -19.01 25.76 23.34
N THR A 134 -18.12 26.74 23.39
CA THR A 134 -17.91 27.58 24.57
C THR A 134 -19.19 28.31 24.96
N THR A 135 -19.72 28.01 26.14
CA THR A 135 -20.87 28.73 26.69
C THR A 135 -20.42 30.05 27.32
N ILE A 136 -21.00 31.16 26.86
CA ILE A 136 -20.80 32.50 27.46
C ILE A 136 -21.63 32.62 28.73
N GLY A 137 -21.09 33.27 29.77
CA GLY A 137 -21.82 33.53 31.03
C GLY A 137 -21.61 32.50 32.13
N GLN A 138 -20.48 31.79 32.10
CA GLN A 138 -20.08 30.89 33.19
C GLN A 138 -19.82 31.64 34.50
N ALA A 139 -19.94 30.94 35.62
CA ALA A 139 -19.66 31.49 36.94
C ALA A 139 -18.23 32.09 36.99
N VAL A 140 -18.11 33.27 37.62
CA VAL A 140 -16.84 34.00 37.69
C VAL A 140 -15.85 33.20 38.54
N GLY A 141 -14.79 32.72 37.91
CA GLY A 141 -13.65 32.07 38.57
C GLY A 141 -12.44 33.01 38.68
N GLN A 142 -11.40 32.57 39.40
CA GLN A 142 -10.14 33.29 39.55
C GLN A 142 -9.37 33.46 38.22
N TYR A 143 -9.60 32.58 37.25
CA TYR A 143 -8.93 32.57 35.95
C TYR A 143 -9.93 32.74 34.81
N ALA A 144 -9.47 33.27 33.67
CA ALA A 144 -10.27 33.33 32.46
C ALA A 144 -10.63 31.90 31.98
N PRO A 145 -11.90 31.64 31.62
CA PRO A 145 -12.29 30.34 31.09
C PRO A 145 -11.66 30.11 29.71
N PHE A 146 -11.15 28.89 29.48
CA PHE A 146 -10.70 28.46 28.17
C PHE A 146 -11.89 28.05 27.30
N ARG A 147 -11.74 28.19 25.97
CA ARG A 147 -12.75 27.73 25.00
C ARG A 147 -12.90 26.19 25.06
N SER A 148 -14.12 25.71 24.86
CA SER A 148 -14.42 24.26 24.81
C SER A 148 -14.71 23.82 23.38
N TYR A 149 -14.23 22.64 23.01
CA TYR A 149 -14.33 22.11 21.65
C TYR A 149 -14.84 20.67 21.64
N ILE A 150 -15.65 20.32 20.64
CA ILE A 150 -16.04 18.93 20.34
C ILE A 150 -15.26 18.47 19.09
N PRO A 151 -14.56 17.33 19.15
CA PRO A 151 -13.78 16.83 18.01
C PRO A 151 -14.68 16.21 16.92
N GLY A 152 -14.35 16.50 15.66
CA GLY A 152 -14.99 15.96 14.45
C GLY A 152 -14.14 14.92 13.72
N PHE A 153 -14.32 14.81 12.39
CA PHE A 153 -13.58 13.87 11.55
C PHE A 153 -12.09 14.26 11.41
N ALA A 154 -11.23 13.24 11.32
CA ALA A 154 -9.82 13.42 11.03
C ALA A 154 -9.56 13.27 9.52
N GLU A 155 -8.65 14.08 9.00
CA GLU A 155 -8.11 13.99 7.64
C GLU A 155 -6.58 13.91 7.73
N GLY A 156 -5.98 13.23 6.75
CA GLY A 156 -4.53 13.15 6.64
C GLY A 156 -4.05 13.50 5.25
N ASP A 157 -2.84 14.03 5.19
CA ASP A 157 -2.16 14.41 3.95
C ASP A 157 -0.70 13.99 4.09
N GLY A 158 -0.16 13.36 3.05
CA GLY A 158 1.25 13.02 3.00
C GLY A 158 1.86 13.40 1.67
N SER A 159 3.17 13.67 1.71
CA SER A 159 3.99 13.88 0.52
C SER A 159 5.28 13.09 0.62
N ALA A 160 5.80 12.65 -0.51
CA ALA A 160 7.11 12.02 -0.61
C ALA A 160 7.85 12.57 -1.83
N SER A 161 9.09 13.01 -1.61
CA SER A 161 10.00 13.44 -2.67
C SER A 161 11.01 12.35 -2.95
N VAL A 162 11.07 11.87 -4.19
CA VAL A 162 11.92 10.76 -4.61
C VAL A 162 12.75 11.19 -5.81
N PHE A 163 14.04 10.86 -5.80
CA PHE A 163 14.89 11.09 -6.97
C PHE A 163 14.62 10.03 -8.04
N VAL A 164 14.49 10.48 -9.29
CA VAL A 164 14.43 9.59 -10.45
C VAL A 164 15.85 9.17 -10.79
N THR A 165 16.08 7.87 -10.82
CA THR A 165 17.32 7.29 -11.30
C THR A 165 17.08 6.63 -12.65
N SER A 166 18.15 6.27 -13.36
CA SER A 166 18.06 5.52 -14.61
C SER A 166 17.61 4.05 -14.44
N ASP A 167 17.16 3.66 -13.24
CA ASP A 167 16.67 2.31 -12.99
C ASP A 167 15.15 2.26 -13.24
N ASP A 168 14.80 1.74 -14.41
CA ASP A 168 13.41 1.60 -14.87
C ASP A 168 12.58 0.62 -14.02
N THR A 169 13.20 -0.17 -13.15
CA THR A 169 12.50 -1.12 -12.26
C THR A 169 12.12 -0.53 -10.90
N ALA A 170 12.50 0.73 -10.63
CA ALA A 170 12.23 1.37 -9.36
C ALA A 170 10.72 1.61 -9.14
N LEU A 171 10.23 1.23 -7.97
CA LEU A 171 8.86 1.52 -7.52
C LEU A 171 8.48 3.01 -7.62
N ALA A 172 9.46 3.91 -7.61
CA ALA A 172 9.25 5.34 -7.84
C ALA A 172 8.52 5.63 -9.17
N ASN A 173 8.97 5.02 -10.28
CA ASN A 173 8.32 5.19 -11.58
C ASN A 173 6.91 4.59 -11.58
N ARG A 174 6.75 3.47 -10.89
CA ARG A 174 5.43 2.86 -10.72
C ARG A 174 4.47 3.73 -9.93
N MET A 175 4.92 4.38 -8.86
CA MET A 175 4.07 5.29 -8.09
C MET A 175 3.53 6.44 -8.95
N VAL A 176 4.31 6.91 -9.93
CA VAL A 176 3.83 7.92 -10.90
C VAL A 176 2.73 7.35 -11.79
N GLU A 177 2.93 6.17 -12.36
CA GLU A 177 1.91 5.52 -13.19
C GLU A 177 0.64 5.22 -12.38
N ASP A 178 0.81 4.82 -11.12
CA ASP A 178 -0.26 4.48 -10.21
C ASP A 178 -1.13 5.71 -9.88
N VAL A 179 -0.62 6.94 -9.91
CA VAL A 179 -1.44 8.17 -9.79
C VAL A 179 -2.50 8.26 -10.90
N LEU A 180 -2.16 7.82 -12.11
CA LEU A 180 -3.09 7.84 -13.25
C LEU A 180 -4.11 6.70 -13.20
N GLN A 181 -3.88 5.70 -12.33
CA GLN A 181 -4.72 4.53 -12.28
C GLN A 181 -6.07 4.84 -11.63
N ARG A 182 -7.15 4.42 -12.28
CA ARG A 182 -8.51 4.57 -11.72
C ARG A 182 -8.75 3.69 -10.50
N GLN A 183 -8.16 2.50 -10.48
CA GLN A 183 -8.29 1.54 -9.39
C GLN A 183 -7.12 1.69 -8.42
N GLN A 184 -7.38 2.30 -7.27
CA GLN A 184 -6.37 2.60 -6.24
C GLN A 184 -6.30 1.53 -5.13
N VAL A 185 -7.14 0.50 -5.19
CA VAL A 185 -7.24 -0.54 -4.15
C VAL A 185 -5.91 -1.30 -4.05
N GLY A 186 -5.40 -1.46 -2.83
CA GLY A 186 -4.10 -2.09 -2.56
C GLY A 186 -2.93 -1.11 -2.44
N ALA A 187 -3.12 0.17 -2.82
CA ALA A 187 -2.11 1.19 -2.58
C ALA A 187 -1.92 1.42 -1.07
N ALA A 188 -0.69 1.23 -0.59
CA ALA A 188 -0.38 1.40 0.82
C ALA A 188 1.06 1.89 1.02
N PHE A 189 1.24 2.70 2.06
CA PHE A 189 2.55 3.22 2.47
C PHE A 189 2.94 2.70 3.83
N LYS A 190 4.24 2.45 3.99
CA LYS A 190 4.88 2.24 5.29
C LYS A 190 6.07 3.19 5.41
N LEU A 191 5.92 4.18 6.28
CA LEU A 191 6.86 5.28 6.50
C LEU A 191 7.67 4.98 7.75
N TYR A 192 8.98 4.81 7.63
CA TYR A 192 9.84 4.50 8.76
C TYR A 192 10.48 5.78 9.33
N THR A 193 10.18 6.09 10.60
CA THR A 193 10.89 7.15 11.32
C THR A 193 12.27 6.69 11.78
N ASP A 194 12.39 5.40 12.09
CA ASP A 194 13.64 4.70 12.38
C ASP A 194 13.48 3.24 11.93
N LYS A 195 14.31 2.78 11.00
CA LYS A 195 14.24 1.38 10.52
C LYS A 195 15.39 0.58 11.10
N GLY A 196 15.05 -0.35 11.98
CA GLY A 196 15.96 -1.34 12.53
C GLY A 196 16.23 -2.49 11.56
N SER A 197 17.08 -3.43 11.98
CA SER A 197 17.36 -4.66 11.22
C SER A 197 16.17 -5.62 11.15
N THR A 198 15.22 -5.49 12.06
CA THR A 198 13.96 -6.24 12.10
C THR A 198 12.78 -5.30 12.33
N GLU A 199 11.57 -5.77 12.04
CA GLU A 199 10.35 -4.98 12.26
C GLU A 199 10.10 -4.68 13.74
N ALA A 200 10.42 -5.60 14.65
CA ALA A 200 10.26 -5.40 16.10
C ALA A 200 11.16 -4.27 16.68
N LEU A 201 12.24 -3.95 15.95
CA LEU A 201 13.18 -2.88 16.28
C LEU A 201 12.90 -1.60 15.48
N SER A 202 11.88 -1.58 14.62
CA SER A 202 11.58 -0.46 13.73
C SER A 202 10.43 0.38 14.28
N ARG A 203 10.43 1.67 13.93
CA ARG A 203 9.33 2.60 14.17
C ARG A 203 8.75 3.03 12.85
N SER A 204 7.45 2.85 12.67
CA SER A 204 6.79 3.11 11.40
C SER A 204 5.35 3.58 11.53
N ILE A 205 4.89 4.21 10.46
CA ILE A 205 3.51 4.58 10.22
C ILE A 205 3.05 3.79 8.99
N ALA A 206 2.06 2.93 9.15
CA ALA A 206 1.50 2.14 8.06
C ALA A 206 0.08 2.62 7.75
N MET A 207 -0.23 2.81 6.47
CA MET A 207 -1.55 3.24 6.04
C MET A 207 -1.85 2.73 4.63
N GLU A 208 -3.10 2.33 4.40
CA GLU A 208 -3.62 2.29 3.04
C GLU A 208 -3.88 3.74 2.59
N ALA A 209 -3.64 4.02 1.31
CA ALA A 209 -3.69 5.38 0.79
C ALA A 209 -4.22 5.44 -0.64
N THR A 210 -4.65 6.62 -1.05
CA THR A 210 -4.92 6.99 -2.43
C THR A 210 -3.87 7.99 -2.88
N LEU A 211 -3.26 7.75 -4.05
CA LEU A 211 -2.34 8.70 -4.66
C LEU A 211 -3.15 9.83 -5.32
N LEU A 212 -2.72 11.08 -5.13
CA LEU A 212 -3.46 12.26 -5.58
C LEU A 212 -2.75 12.97 -6.74
N SER A 213 -1.43 13.10 -6.67
CA SER A 213 -0.64 13.72 -7.73
C SER A 213 0.79 13.17 -7.77
N ALA A 214 1.41 13.26 -8.95
CA ALA A 214 2.84 13.17 -9.16
C ALA A 214 3.29 14.43 -9.91
N SER A 215 4.22 15.18 -9.33
CA SER A 215 4.76 16.41 -9.89
C SER A 215 6.24 16.22 -10.23
N PHE A 216 6.60 16.50 -11.49
CA PHE A 216 7.98 16.46 -11.97
C PHE A 216 8.55 17.88 -12.01
N SER A 217 9.73 18.05 -11.41
CA SER A 217 10.54 19.26 -11.62
C SER A 217 11.86 18.84 -12.26
N ILE A 218 12.03 19.19 -13.54
CA ILE A 218 13.23 18.85 -14.31
C ILE A 218 14.01 20.13 -14.54
N ASN A 219 15.17 20.23 -13.89
CA ASN A 219 16.20 21.20 -14.20
C ASN A 219 17.40 20.45 -14.78
N PRO A 220 17.90 20.76 -15.99
CA PRO A 220 19.06 20.09 -16.56
C PRO A 220 20.33 20.22 -15.71
N ASP A 221 20.39 21.21 -14.82
CA ASP A 221 21.54 21.43 -13.94
C ASP A 221 21.45 20.67 -12.59
N ASP A 222 20.28 20.08 -12.25
CA ASP A 222 20.03 19.40 -10.96
C ASP A 222 19.55 17.95 -11.12
N ALA A 223 19.56 17.22 -10.00
CA ALA A 223 18.96 15.89 -9.93
C ALA A 223 17.43 15.95 -10.14
N GLN A 224 16.92 15.06 -11.00
CA GLN A 224 15.50 14.97 -11.30
C GLN A 224 14.73 14.39 -10.10
N MET A 225 13.66 15.08 -9.70
CA MET A 225 12.85 14.71 -8.54
C MET A 225 11.38 14.66 -8.92
N VAL A 226 10.70 13.68 -8.32
CA VAL A 226 9.24 13.57 -8.34
C VAL A 226 8.71 13.75 -6.93
N GLU A 227 7.74 14.64 -6.79
CA GLU A 227 6.94 14.76 -5.59
C GLU A 227 5.61 14.03 -5.78
N ILE A 228 5.28 13.15 -4.84
CA ILE A 228 4.08 12.33 -4.86
C ILE A 228 3.26 12.68 -3.63
N THR A 229 2.00 13.05 -3.85
CA THR A 229 1.06 13.33 -2.75
C THR A 229 0.08 12.19 -2.58
N PHE A 230 -0.24 11.88 -1.34
CA PHE A 230 -1.12 10.77 -0.98
C PHE A 230 -2.01 11.15 0.22
N ARG A 231 -3.15 10.46 0.32
CA ARG A 231 -4.08 10.60 1.45
C ARG A 231 -4.46 9.22 1.99
N PRO A 232 -4.47 9.01 3.31
CA PRO A 232 -4.93 7.76 3.89
C PRO A 232 -6.41 7.52 3.55
N ASN A 233 -6.75 6.29 3.17
CA ASN A 233 -8.12 5.85 2.90
C ASN A 233 -8.73 5.07 4.09
N GLY A 234 -8.00 4.99 5.20
CA GLY A 234 -8.37 4.29 6.43
C GLY A 234 -7.56 4.81 7.62
N VAL A 235 -7.74 4.21 8.80
CA VAL A 235 -7.03 4.62 10.02
C VAL A 235 -5.55 4.20 9.93
N PRO A 236 -4.58 5.14 9.98
CA PRO A 236 -3.17 4.80 10.03
C PRO A 236 -2.83 4.01 11.30
N THR A 237 -1.94 3.03 11.18
CA THR A 237 -1.38 2.29 12.31
C THR A 237 -0.01 2.84 12.65
N PHE A 238 0.20 3.16 13.92
CA PHE A 238 1.46 3.67 14.44
C PHE A 238 2.13 2.57 15.25
N ASP A 239 3.33 2.18 14.83
CA ASP A 239 4.21 1.33 15.62
C ASP A 239 5.43 2.15 16.01
N PHE A 240 5.41 2.67 17.23
CA PHE A 240 6.53 3.41 17.82
C PHE A 240 7.20 2.63 18.94
N SER A 241 6.71 1.43 19.25
CA SER A 241 7.27 0.56 20.27
C SER A 241 8.49 -0.15 19.72
N THR A 242 9.65 0.09 20.31
CA THR A 242 10.81 -0.78 20.14
C THR A 242 10.77 -1.79 21.26
N THR A 243 10.35 -3.03 20.99
CA THR A 243 10.56 -4.12 21.94
C THR A 243 11.98 -4.60 21.70
N ALA A 244 12.91 -4.18 22.56
CA ALA A 244 14.29 -4.66 22.55
C ALA A 244 14.37 -6.10 23.07
#